data_AF-A0A397SU99-F1
#
_entry.id   AF-A0A397SU99-F1
#
_cell.length_a   1.000
_cell.length_b   1.000
_cell.length_c   1.000
_cell.angle_alpha   90.00
_cell.angle_beta   90.00
_cell.angle_gamma   90.00
#
_symmetry.space_group_name_H-M   'P 1'
#
loop_
_entity.id
_entity.type
_entity.pdbx_description
1 polymer ?
#
loop_
_entity_poly.entity_id
_entity_poly.type
_entity_poly.pdbx_seq_one_letter_code
_entity_poly.pdbx_strand_id
1 'polypeptide(L)'
;MSSDLQTTFSKNNVDGDLVRLDNKTALEATLYLQAYIREREENKENPEENNDIKNLNDFQVSLLAEKQKLEDKCKELEKIISNLNKRVSKYQSALGDTKNFRLDDNDKNNSVQLTNDILRLQDALEFYVTNLRPNIEINYKNVINLLNKYRSKTRITNKPSDIPLIKAVLQRHVLETILSYVSIYINHEDSGDSYSLEARIANKAEELILLAEELGKMREGNDNLTSTIPIKIRQQIYSALGNRGFSNNIINEQKICEHDFVKRFKTELNKEMEVYRKISDTTRKEEIEEKAANIILDVIRIFYFRIRTQEPIGQIRWFYYEDKIDPRLMIGKWEDDNLDDFEVDICKFPLIGIELNDDLKRKIYTHAIIHHREINSSKSEANSQHVNPQQSNPEIDLQLSQSNVSQQQPNSDVNSQQI
;
A
#
# COMPACT_ATOMS: atom_id res chain seq x y z
N MET A 1 20.72 -10.09 -19.56
CA MET A 1 21.48 -9.58 -20.72
C MET A 1 20.58 -8.64 -21.49
N SER A 2 21.12 -7.46 -21.84
CA SER A 2 20.50 -6.29 -22.49
C SER A 2 19.36 -5.61 -21.72
N SER A 3 19.63 -4.60 -20.89
CA SER A 3 20.19 -3.24 -21.12
C SER A 3 19.09 -2.21 -21.33
N ASP A 4 18.95 -1.38 -20.32
CA ASP A 4 18.15 -0.18 -20.18
C ASP A 4 18.07 0.68 -21.46
N LEU A 5 16.85 1.03 -21.85
CA LEU A 5 16.59 2.29 -22.54
C LEU A 5 15.81 3.20 -21.59
N GLN A 6 16.56 3.93 -20.77
CA GLN A 6 16.14 5.23 -20.29
C GLN A 6 16.00 6.16 -21.50
N THR A 7 14.77 6.38 -21.96
CA THR A 7 14.49 7.45 -22.92
C THR A 7 14.53 8.77 -22.16
N THR A 8 15.72 9.35 -22.05
CA THR A 8 15.91 10.75 -21.71
C THR A 8 15.11 11.60 -22.69
N PHE A 9 14.11 12.32 -22.20
CA PHE A 9 13.50 13.44 -22.91
C PHE A 9 14.56 14.53 -23.08
N SER A 10 15.36 14.43 -24.15
CA SER A 10 16.03 15.61 -24.67
C SER A 10 14.94 16.53 -25.20
N LYS A 11 14.80 17.70 -24.56
CA LYS A 11 14.34 18.91 -25.23
C LYS A 11 15.30 19.15 -26.39
N ASN A 12 15.07 18.47 -27.50
CA ASN A 12 15.64 18.90 -28.76
C ASN A 12 14.91 20.20 -29.10
N ASN A 13 15.57 21.31 -28.79
CA ASN A 13 15.47 22.53 -29.58
C ASN A 13 15.65 22.10 -31.04
N VAL A 14 14.54 21.74 -31.71
CA VAL A 14 14.52 21.66 -33.15
C VAL A 14 14.44 23.10 -33.62
N ASP A 15 15.63 23.69 -33.67
CA ASP A 15 16.08 24.68 -34.62
C ASP A 15 15.04 25.68 -35.14
N GLY A 16 14.87 26.76 -34.36
CA GLY A 16 14.42 28.04 -34.91
C GLY A 16 15.44 28.66 -35.89
N ASP A 17 16.66 28.12 -35.95
CA ASP A 17 17.73 28.61 -36.82
C ASP A 17 17.78 27.88 -38.18
N LEU A 18 17.37 26.61 -38.28
CA LEU A 18 17.35 25.87 -39.55
C LEU A 18 16.22 26.34 -40.48
N VAL A 19 15.05 26.72 -39.93
CA VAL A 19 13.90 27.27 -40.69
C VAL A 19 14.15 28.72 -41.15
N ARG A 20 15.03 29.46 -40.46
CA ARG A 20 15.37 30.85 -40.80
C ARG A 20 16.38 30.96 -41.94
N LEU A 21 17.27 29.98 -42.09
CA LEU A 21 18.29 30.01 -43.14
C LEU A 21 17.67 29.87 -44.54
N ASP A 22 16.66 29.01 -44.70
CA ASP A 22 16.04 28.68 -46.00
C ASP A 22 15.17 29.82 -46.56
N ASN A 23 14.41 30.50 -45.69
CA ASN A 23 13.57 31.64 -46.07
C ASN A 23 14.39 32.88 -46.51
N LYS A 24 15.56 33.08 -45.89
CA LYS A 24 16.45 34.19 -46.23
C LYS A 24 17.08 33.98 -47.60
N THR A 25 17.52 32.75 -47.89
CA THR A 25 18.09 32.36 -49.18
C THR A 25 17.05 32.40 -50.31
N ALA A 26 15.81 31.96 -50.07
CA ALA A 26 14.73 32.06 -51.05
C ALA A 26 14.33 33.51 -51.35
N LEU A 27 14.30 34.38 -50.34
CA LEU A 27 14.03 35.81 -50.52
C LEU A 27 15.16 36.51 -51.29
N GLU A 28 16.41 36.21 -50.96
CA GLU A 28 17.58 36.73 -51.67
C GLU A 28 17.61 36.27 -53.13
N ALA A 29 17.30 35.00 -53.41
CA ALA A 29 17.17 34.48 -54.78
C ALA A 29 16.04 35.15 -55.56
N THR A 30 14.88 35.40 -54.91
CA THR A 30 13.74 36.09 -55.54
C THR A 30 14.09 37.54 -55.86
N LEU A 31 14.76 38.25 -54.94
CA LEU A 31 15.22 39.62 -55.14
C LEU A 31 16.29 39.72 -56.24
N TYR A 32 17.19 38.74 -56.31
CA TYR A 32 18.21 38.65 -57.36
C TYR A 32 17.58 38.44 -58.75
N LEU A 33 16.66 37.47 -58.89
CA LEU A 33 15.89 37.26 -60.13
C LEU A 33 15.12 38.52 -60.56
N GLN A 34 14.52 39.22 -59.60
CA GLN A 34 13.74 40.43 -59.83
C GLN A 34 14.60 41.64 -60.23
N ALA A 35 15.85 41.71 -59.77
CA ALA A 35 16.83 42.68 -60.22
C ALA A 35 17.38 42.34 -61.62
N TYR A 36 17.66 41.06 -61.88
CA TYR A 36 18.15 40.56 -63.16
C TYR A 36 17.15 40.79 -64.31
N ILE A 37 15.86 40.55 -64.07
CA ILE A 37 14.79 40.82 -65.05
C ILE A 37 14.74 42.33 -65.38
N ARG A 38 14.83 43.19 -64.38
CA ARG A 38 14.79 44.66 -64.54
C ARG A 38 15.96 45.19 -65.37
N GLU A 39 17.16 44.67 -65.14
CA GLU A 39 18.38 45.03 -65.88
C GLU A 39 18.30 44.62 -67.36
N ARG A 40 17.66 43.49 -67.67
CA ARG A 40 17.41 43.06 -69.07
C ARG A 40 16.28 43.82 -69.75
N GLU A 41 15.26 44.26 -69.01
CA GLU A 41 14.19 45.12 -69.55
C GLU A 41 14.68 46.51 -69.96
N GLU A 42 15.82 46.97 -69.42
CA GLU A 42 16.44 48.27 -69.73
C GLU A 42 17.36 48.24 -70.98
N ASN A 43 17.88 47.07 -71.40
CA ASN A 43 18.82 46.90 -72.52
C ASN A 43 18.19 46.41 -73.85
N LYS A 44 16.99 46.89 -74.20
CA LYS A 44 16.16 46.37 -75.32
C LYS A 44 16.74 46.63 -76.72
N GLU A 45 17.27 45.62 -77.40
CA GLU A 45 17.56 45.70 -78.85
C GLU A 45 17.16 44.47 -79.72
N ASN A 46 16.68 43.33 -79.19
CA ASN A 46 16.36 42.13 -80.02
C ASN A 46 15.02 41.40 -79.69
N PRO A 47 14.19 40.98 -80.68
CA PRO A 47 12.94 40.25 -80.46
C PRO A 47 13.02 38.87 -79.76
N GLU A 48 14.13 38.13 -79.85
CA GLU A 48 14.30 36.85 -79.13
C GLU A 48 14.43 37.04 -77.62
N GLU A 49 15.14 38.09 -77.17
CA GLU A 49 15.26 38.44 -75.74
C GLU A 49 13.92 38.81 -75.11
N ASN A 50 12.98 39.32 -75.91
CA ASN A 50 11.65 39.72 -75.45
C ASN A 50 10.75 38.51 -75.09
N ASN A 51 10.92 37.37 -75.77
CA ASN A 51 10.19 36.15 -75.46
C ASN A 51 10.73 35.47 -74.19
N ASP A 52 12.05 35.49 -74.01
CA ASP A 52 12.70 34.96 -72.81
C ASP A 52 12.35 35.77 -71.57
N ILE A 53 12.35 37.10 -71.64
CA ILE A 53 11.93 37.98 -70.53
C ILE A 53 10.48 37.70 -70.15
N LYS A 54 9.59 37.50 -71.12
CA LYS A 54 8.19 37.16 -70.86
C LYS A 54 8.04 35.80 -70.14
N ASN A 55 8.76 34.78 -70.61
CA ASN A 55 8.76 33.46 -69.97
C ASN A 55 9.32 33.49 -68.54
N LEU A 56 10.37 34.30 -68.29
CA LEU A 56 10.92 34.52 -66.96
C LEU A 56 9.91 35.23 -66.03
N ASN A 57 9.20 36.23 -66.54
CA ASN A 57 8.15 36.93 -65.79
C ASN A 57 7.00 35.99 -65.42
N ASP A 58 6.53 35.16 -66.36
CA ASP A 58 5.48 34.17 -66.11
C ASP A 58 5.93 33.12 -65.07
N PHE A 59 7.19 32.68 -65.14
CA PHE A 59 7.77 31.78 -64.14
C PHE A 59 7.87 32.43 -62.76
N GLN A 60 8.26 33.70 -62.69
CA GLN A 60 8.32 34.45 -61.43
C GLN A 60 6.94 34.60 -60.79
N VAL A 61 5.91 34.93 -61.58
CA VAL A 61 4.53 35.03 -61.11
C VAL A 61 4.03 33.68 -60.58
N SER A 62 4.33 32.59 -61.29
CA SER A 62 3.99 31.23 -60.85
C SER A 62 4.69 30.86 -59.53
N LEU A 63 5.99 31.16 -59.41
CA LEU A 63 6.78 30.87 -58.21
C LEU A 63 6.31 31.68 -57.00
N LEU A 64 5.94 32.95 -57.19
CA LEU A 64 5.37 33.79 -56.14
C LEU A 64 4.01 33.26 -55.67
N ALA A 65 3.17 32.78 -56.59
CA ALA A 65 1.89 32.17 -56.25
C ALA A 65 2.05 30.88 -55.44
N GLU A 66 3.03 30.04 -55.80
CA GLU A 66 3.34 28.81 -55.06
C GLU A 66 3.91 29.10 -53.67
N LYS A 67 4.82 30.08 -53.56
CA LYS A 67 5.35 30.55 -52.27
C LYS A 67 4.21 31.02 -51.35
N GLN A 68 3.29 31.85 -51.86
CA GLN A 68 2.15 32.33 -51.09
C GLN A 68 1.28 31.18 -50.57
N LYS A 69 1.02 30.19 -51.43
CA LYS A 69 0.25 28.99 -51.06
C LYS A 69 0.96 28.16 -49.98
N LEU A 70 2.29 28.09 -50.01
CA LEU A 70 3.09 27.39 -49.01
C LEU A 70 3.09 28.13 -47.67
N GLU A 71 3.23 29.46 -47.69
CA GLU A 71 3.13 30.31 -46.50
C GLU A 71 1.77 30.17 -45.81
N ASP A 72 0.68 30.13 -46.59
CA ASP A 72 -0.67 29.98 -46.05
C ASP A 72 -0.86 28.61 -45.39
N LYS A 73 -0.31 27.53 -45.99
CA LYS A 73 -0.29 26.20 -45.37
C LYS A 73 0.54 26.16 -44.09
N CYS A 74 1.69 26.84 -44.04
CA CYS A 74 2.49 26.93 -42.83
C CYS A 74 1.74 27.61 -41.69
N LYS A 75 1.06 28.74 -41.98
CA LYS A 75 0.20 29.43 -40.99
C LYS A 75 -0.94 28.54 -40.49
N GLU A 76 -1.54 27.75 -41.39
CA GLU A 76 -2.58 26.79 -41.02
C GLU A 76 -2.05 25.69 -40.10
N LEU A 77 -0.89 25.11 -40.42
CA LEU A 77 -0.22 24.09 -39.60
C LEU A 77 0.19 24.63 -38.22
N GLU A 78 0.72 25.84 -38.13
CA GLU A 78 1.03 26.51 -36.86
C GLU A 78 -0.22 26.67 -35.99
N LYS A 79 -1.34 27.06 -36.61
CA LYS A 79 -2.63 27.17 -35.92
C LYS A 79 -3.13 25.81 -35.42
N ILE A 80 -2.95 24.75 -36.22
CA ILE A 80 -3.29 23.37 -35.82
C ILE A 80 -2.42 22.93 -34.63
N ILE A 81 -1.10 23.12 -34.71
CA ILE A 81 -0.16 22.76 -33.64
C ILE A 81 -0.49 23.52 -32.34
N SER A 82 -0.75 24.82 -32.42
CA SER A 82 -1.16 25.62 -31.26
C SER A 82 -2.46 25.11 -30.62
N ASN A 83 -3.47 24.78 -31.45
CA ASN A 83 -4.72 24.20 -30.97
C ASN A 83 -4.53 22.81 -30.35
N LEU A 84 -3.69 21.96 -30.94
CA LEU A 84 -3.34 20.65 -30.40
C LEU A 84 -2.63 20.79 -29.07
N ASN A 85 -1.62 21.67 -28.96
CA ASN A 85 -0.92 21.93 -27.71
C ASN A 85 -1.89 22.43 -26.62
N LYS A 86 -2.80 23.35 -26.95
CA LYS A 86 -3.82 23.83 -25.99
C LYS A 86 -4.74 22.71 -25.53
N ARG A 87 -5.13 21.80 -26.42
CA ARG A 87 -5.92 20.60 -26.08
C ARG A 87 -5.11 19.65 -25.21
N VAL A 88 -3.87 19.35 -25.56
CA VAL A 88 -2.96 18.50 -24.78
C VAL A 88 -2.77 19.06 -23.38
N SER A 89 -2.49 20.36 -23.22
CA SER A 89 -2.38 21.00 -21.91
C SER A 89 -3.68 20.93 -21.12
N LYS A 90 -4.84 21.10 -21.76
CA LYS A 90 -6.15 20.97 -21.10
C LYS A 90 -6.41 19.53 -20.64
N TYR A 91 -6.10 18.55 -21.47
CA TYR A 91 -6.19 17.13 -21.09
C TYR A 91 -5.19 16.80 -19.99
N GLN A 92 -3.94 17.26 -20.06
CA GLN A 92 -2.93 17.05 -19.03
C GLN A 92 -3.30 17.70 -17.69
N SER A 93 -3.89 18.91 -17.70
CA SER A 93 -4.41 19.56 -16.49
C SER A 93 -5.56 18.77 -15.89
N ALA A 94 -6.55 18.40 -16.70
CA ALA A 94 -7.67 17.56 -16.26
C ALA A 94 -7.21 16.16 -15.83
N LEU A 95 -6.14 15.63 -16.42
CA LEU A 95 -5.47 14.37 -16.05
C LEU A 95 -4.70 14.48 -14.74
N GLY A 96 -4.02 15.60 -14.47
CA GLY A 96 -3.36 15.88 -13.20
C GLY A 96 -4.36 15.93 -12.04
N ASP A 97 -5.52 16.54 -12.26
CA ASP A 97 -6.63 16.59 -11.30
C ASP A 97 -7.37 15.25 -11.17
N THR A 98 -7.28 14.36 -12.17
CA THR A 98 -7.92 13.03 -12.12
C THR A 98 -6.99 11.90 -11.69
N LYS A 99 -5.68 11.98 -11.84
CA LYS A 99 -4.75 10.89 -11.45
C LYS A 99 -4.69 10.66 -9.93
N ASN A 100 -4.92 11.69 -9.14
CA ASN A 100 -5.09 11.56 -7.69
C ASN A 100 -6.57 11.77 -7.36
N PHE A 101 -7.27 10.75 -6.85
CA PHE A 101 -8.41 11.02 -5.99
C PHE A 101 -7.83 11.67 -4.72
N ARG A 102 -7.63 13.00 -4.78
CA ARG A 102 -7.22 13.78 -3.62
C ARG A 102 -8.38 13.75 -2.65
N LEU A 103 -8.28 12.82 -1.70
CA LEU A 103 -9.03 12.88 -0.46
C LEU A 103 -8.71 14.24 0.17
N ASP A 104 -9.74 14.98 0.56
CA ASP A 104 -9.59 16.24 1.28
C ASP A 104 -8.65 16.00 2.49
N ASP A 105 -7.89 17.01 2.90
CA ASP A 105 -7.08 16.92 4.12
C ASP A 105 -7.94 16.59 5.35
N ASN A 106 -9.23 16.96 5.31
CA ASN A 106 -10.24 16.64 6.33
C ASN A 106 -10.97 15.31 6.09
N ASP A 107 -10.71 14.60 5.00
CA ASP A 107 -11.36 13.33 4.71
C ASP A 107 -10.83 12.23 5.65
N LYS A 108 -11.75 11.47 6.25
CA LYS A 108 -11.43 10.35 7.15
C LYS A 108 -10.55 9.26 6.52
N ASN A 109 -10.49 9.23 5.20
CA ASN A 109 -9.73 8.27 4.43
C ASN A 109 -8.32 8.78 4.06
N ASN A 110 -8.01 10.07 4.30
CA ASN A 110 -6.65 10.59 4.14
C ASN A 110 -5.70 9.84 5.10
N SER A 111 -4.49 9.54 4.63
CA SER A 111 -3.44 8.88 5.42
C SER A 111 -3.19 9.50 6.81
N VAL A 112 -3.27 10.84 6.96
CA VAL A 112 -3.08 11.50 8.27
C VAL A 112 -4.22 11.13 9.24
N GLN A 113 -5.47 11.22 8.76
CA GLN A 113 -6.63 10.87 9.57
C GLN A 113 -6.69 9.36 9.84
N LEU A 114 -6.27 8.53 8.89
CA LEU A 114 -6.10 7.09 9.08
C LEU A 114 -5.11 6.80 10.23
N THR A 115 -3.94 7.46 10.24
CA THR A 115 -2.96 7.31 11.33
C THR A 115 -3.58 7.71 12.68
N ASN A 116 -4.27 8.85 12.75
CA ASN A 116 -4.92 9.28 13.99
C ASN A 116 -5.99 8.28 14.47
N ASP A 117 -6.75 7.70 13.54
CA ASP A 117 -7.78 6.71 13.86
C ASP A 117 -7.17 5.39 14.36
N ILE A 118 -6.04 4.98 13.78
CA ILE A 118 -5.27 3.83 14.27
C ILE A 118 -4.78 4.08 15.71
N LEU A 119 -4.21 5.25 16.00
CA LEU A 119 -3.74 5.58 17.35
C LEU A 119 -4.89 5.58 18.36
N ARG A 120 -6.04 6.17 18.01
CA ARG A 120 -7.25 6.13 18.87
C ARG A 120 -7.76 4.72 19.11
N LEU A 121 -7.70 3.86 18.09
CA LEU A 121 -8.06 2.45 18.23
C LEU A 121 -7.10 1.71 19.17
N GLN A 122 -5.78 1.99 19.12
CA GLN A 122 -4.81 1.41 20.03
C GLN A 122 -5.15 1.73 21.50
N ASP A 123 -5.49 2.99 21.80
CA ASP A 123 -5.91 3.42 23.13
C ASP A 123 -7.24 2.76 23.55
N ALA A 124 -8.20 2.68 22.62
CA ALA A 124 -9.49 2.03 22.87
C ALA A 124 -9.35 0.53 23.17
N LEU A 125 -8.47 -0.17 22.44
CA LEU A 125 -8.14 -1.58 22.69
C LEU A 125 -7.50 -1.76 24.06
N GLU A 126 -6.54 -0.91 24.43
CA GLU A 126 -5.91 -0.95 25.75
C GLU A 126 -6.94 -0.73 26.88
N PHE A 127 -7.83 0.24 26.71
CA PHE A 127 -8.90 0.48 27.67
C PHE A 127 -9.87 -0.72 27.75
N TYR A 128 -10.22 -1.33 26.63
CA TYR A 128 -11.19 -2.42 26.56
C TYR A 128 -10.70 -3.72 27.19
N VAL A 129 -9.43 -4.08 26.98
CA VAL A 129 -8.81 -5.19 27.72
C VAL A 129 -8.54 -4.81 29.19
N THR A 130 -8.77 -3.54 29.53
CA THR A 130 -8.69 -2.91 30.84
C THR A 130 -7.28 -2.66 31.34
N ASN A 131 -7.20 -1.79 32.36
CA ASN A 131 -5.98 -1.65 33.16
C ASN A 131 -5.65 -2.87 34.04
N LEU A 132 -6.47 -3.94 34.03
CA LEU A 132 -6.32 -5.13 34.87
C LEU A 132 -6.00 -4.77 36.33
N ARG A 133 -6.74 -3.78 36.87
CA ARG A 133 -6.63 -3.28 38.25
C ARG A 133 -7.13 -4.34 39.26
N PRO A 134 -6.88 -4.19 40.58
CA PRO A 134 -7.13 -5.25 41.59
C PRO A 134 -8.55 -5.83 41.61
N ASN A 135 -9.55 -5.11 41.10
CA ASN A 135 -10.95 -5.54 41.05
C ASN A 135 -11.29 -6.38 39.79
N ILE A 136 -10.29 -6.83 39.05
CA ILE A 136 -10.43 -7.65 37.86
C ILE A 136 -9.74 -8.98 38.11
N GLU A 137 -10.52 -10.05 38.12
CA GLU A 137 -10.01 -11.41 38.28
C GLU A 137 -9.53 -11.92 36.92
N ILE A 138 -8.29 -12.39 36.85
CA ILE A 138 -7.68 -12.91 35.62
C ILE A 138 -7.72 -14.44 35.65
N ASN A 139 -8.23 -15.04 34.58
CA ASN A 139 -8.14 -16.47 34.37
C ASN A 139 -6.79 -16.83 33.73
N TYR A 140 -5.77 -17.01 34.58
CA TYR A 140 -4.40 -17.29 34.14
C TYR A 140 -4.27 -18.54 33.28
N LYS A 141 -5.06 -19.59 33.55
CA LYS A 141 -5.06 -20.81 32.73
C LYS A 141 -5.43 -20.52 31.28
N ASN A 142 -6.51 -19.77 31.08
CA ASN A 142 -6.96 -19.40 29.74
C ASN A 142 -6.00 -18.43 29.05
N VAL A 143 -5.41 -17.50 29.81
CA VAL A 143 -4.37 -16.60 29.28
C VAL A 143 -3.11 -17.36 28.86
N ILE A 144 -2.67 -18.37 29.62
CA ILE A 144 -1.53 -19.22 29.25
C ILE A 144 -1.84 -20.00 27.96
N ASN A 145 -3.05 -20.55 27.82
CA ASN A 145 -3.46 -21.20 26.57
C ASN A 145 -3.43 -20.22 25.39
N LEU A 146 -3.83 -18.97 25.62
CA LEU A 146 -3.79 -17.92 24.61
C LEU A 146 -2.36 -17.51 24.24
N LEU A 147 -1.43 -17.41 25.21
CA LEU A 147 -0.01 -17.22 24.92
C LEU A 147 0.58 -18.35 24.07
N ASN A 148 0.22 -19.59 24.39
CA ASN A 148 0.64 -20.77 23.63
C ASN A 148 0.13 -20.72 22.18
N LYS A 149 -1.10 -20.22 21.94
CA LYS A 149 -1.63 -19.98 20.57
C LYS A 149 -0.69 -19.08 19.76
N TYR A 150 -0.08 -18.08 20.41
CA TYR A 150 0.88 -17.16 19.79
C TYR A 150 2.34 -17.62 19.92
N ARG A 151 2.56 -18.87 20.36
CA ARG A 151 3.88 -19.52 20.54
C ARG A 151 4.78 -18.89 21.60
N SER A 152 4.26 -17.94 22.40
CA SER A 152 5.01 -17.38 23.52
C SER A 152 5.31 -18.48 24.54
N LYS A 153 6.59 -18.56 24.95
CA LYS A 153 7.06 -19.50 25.99
C LYS A 153 7.22 -18.82 27.35
N THR A 154 6.82 -17.56 27.47
CA THR A 154 6.98 -16.78 28.70
C THR A 154 6.10 -17.34 29.81
N ARG A 155 6.69 -17.57 30.98
CA ARG A 155 6.00 -18.13 32.13
C ARG A 155 5.34 -17.03 32.95
N ILE A 156 4.02 -17.08 33.05
CA ILE A 156 3.24 -16.24 33.97
C ILE A 156 3.26 -16.87 35.36
N THR A 157 3.47 -16.07 36.41
CA THR A 157 3.55 -16.51 37.81
C THR A 157 2.47 -15.88 38.71
N ASN A 158 1.43 -15.32 38.10
CA ASN A 158 0.32 -14.62 38.74
C ASN A 158 0.77 -13.39 39.55
N LYS A 159 1.83 -12.74 39.10
CA LYS A 159 2.41 -11.56 39.76
C LYS A 159 2.00 -10.28 39.00
N PRO A 160 2.02 -9.11 39.67
CA PRO A 160 1.77 -7.83 39.00
C PRO A 160 2.71 -7.55 37.81
N SER A 161 3.91 -8.12 37.81
CA SER A 161 4.87 -8.07 36.70
C SER A 161 4.36 -8.71 35.42
N ASP A 162 3.38 -9.63 35.50
CA ASP A 162 2.85 -10.36 34.34
C ASP A 162 1.76 -9.54 33.63
N ILE A 163 1.17 -8.54 34.30
CA ILE A 163 0.06 -7.72 33.78
C ILE A 163 0.36 -7.12 32.39
N PRO A 164 1.55 -6.54 32.12
CA PRO A 164 1.85 -5.99 30.79
C PRO A 164 1.79 -7.03 29.66
N LEU A 165 2.28 -8.25 29.89
CA LEU A 165 2.21 -9.34 28.92
C LEU A 165 0.75 -9.80 28.72
N ILE A 166 0.00 -9.93 29.82
CA ILE A 166 -1.42 -10.31 29.78
C ILE A 166 -2.24 -9.28 28.99
N LYS A 167 -2.00 -7.98 29.21
CA LYS A 167 -2.63 -6.93 28.40
C LYS A 167 -2.28 -7.08 26.92
N ALA A 168 -1.00 -7.28 26.60
CA ALA A 168 -0.52 -7.40 25.23
C ALA A 168 -1.20 -8.56 24.49
N VAL A 169 -1.28 -9.74 25.12
CA VAL A 169 -1.89 -10.92 24.51
C VAL A 169 -3.41 -10.77 24.34
N LEU A 170 -4.09 -10.13 25.30
CA LEU A 170 -5.52 -9.84 25.19
C LEU A 170 -5.82 -8.81 24.09
N GLN A 171 -4.99 -7.76 23.93
CA GLN A 171 -5.15 -6.76 22.86
C GLN A 171 -5.05 -7.41 21.49
N ARG A 172 -4.02 -8.25 21.29
CA ARG A 172 -3.87 -9.03 20.06
C ARG A 172 -5.10 -9.90 19.80
N HIS A 173 -5.57 -10.63 20.83
CA HIS A 173 -6.70 -11.54 20.70
C HIS A 173 -8.00 -10.81 20.34
N VAL A 174 -8.29 -9.67 20.98
CA VAL A 174 -9.47 -8.86 20.62
C VAL A 174 -9.40 -8.44 19.15
N LEU A 175 -8.26 -7.93 18.71
CA LEU A 175 -8.08 -7.48 17.32
C LEU A 175 -8.25 -8.64 16.32
N GLU A 176 -7.56 -9.78 16.53
CA GLU A 176 -7.69 -10.97 15.68
C GLU A 176 -9.12 -11.53 15.68
N THR A 177 -9.79 -11.52 16.84
CA THR A 177 -11.18 -11.99 16.97
C THR A 177 -12.12 -11.15 16.11
N ILE A 178 -12.02 -9.83 16.18
CA ILE A 178 -12.85 -8.93 15.35
C ILE A 178 -12.55 -9.13 13.87
N LEU A 179 -11.27 -9.26 13.49
CA LEU A 179 -10.88 -9.53 12.10
C LEU A 179 -11.50 -10.85 11.59
N SER A 180 -11.62 -11.87 12.45
CA SER A 180 -12.26 -13.14 12.07
C SER A 180 -13.76 -13.01 11.79
N TYR A 181 -14.47 -12.13 12.49
CA TYR A 181 -15.90 -11.86 12.24
C TYR A 181 -16.14 -11.31 10.83
N VAL A 182 -15.21 -10.48 10.34
CA VAL A 182 -15.25 -9.90 9.00
C VAL A 182 -15.06 -10.99 7.93
N SER A 183 -14.17 -11.95 8.16
CA SER A 183 -13.98 -13.07 7.23
C SER A 183 -15.24 -13.92 7.08
N ILE A 184 -15.94 -14.19 8.19
CA ILE A 184 -17.24 -14.88 8.15
C ILE A 184 -18.23 -14.09 7.28
N TYR A 185 -18.26 -12.77 7.46
CA TYR A 185 -19.17 -11.88 6.75
C TYR A 185 -18.92 -11.79 5.24
N ILE A 186 -17.66 -11.67 4.80
CA ILE A 186 -17.32 -11.54 3.38
C ILE A 186 -17.63 -12.84 2.62
N ASN A 187 -17.47 -13.99 3.27
CA ASN A 187 -17.61 -15.30 2.66
C ASN A 187 -19.07 -15.80 2.59
N HIS A 188 -20.02 -15.08 3.18
CA HIS A 188 -21.45 -15.39 3.03
C HIS A 188 -21.97 -14.77 1.72
N GLU A 189 -21.74 -15.48 0.63
CA GLU A 189 -22.46 -15.25 -0.62
C GLU A 189 -23.96 -15.55 -0.39
N ASP A 190 -24.81 -14.59 -0.69
CA ASP A 190 -26.25 -14.81 -0.94
C ASP A 190 -27.17 -15.27 0.21
N SER A 191 -26.95 -14.85 1.46
CA SER A 191 -27.96 -15.11 2.52
C SER A 191 -29.21 -14.22 2.46
N GLY A 192 -29.24 -13.18 1.60
CA GLY A 192 -30.35 -12.22 1.54
C GLY A 192 -30.50 -11.34 2.80
N ASP A 193 -29.61 -11.48 3.79
CA ASP A 193 -29.64 -10.71 5.04
C ASP A 193 -29.22 -9.25 4.82
N SER A 194 -29.80 -8.33 5.62
CA SER A 194 -29.53 -6.89 5.53
C SER A 194 -28.07 -6.53 5.76
N TYR A 195 -27.31 -7.37 6.47
CA TYR A 195 -25.88 -7.17 6.67
C TYR A 195 -25.12 -7.21 5.37
N SER A 196 -25.60 -7.91 4.33
CA SER A 196 -24.83 -8.19 3.11
C SER A 196 -24.53 -6.98 2.22
N LEU A 197 -25.05 -5.79 2.52
CA LEU A 197 -24.93 -4.64 1.62
C LEU A 197 -23.47 -4.23 1.39
N GLU A 198 -22.68 -4.08 2.46
CA GLU A 198 -21.28 -3.68 2.36
C GLU A 198 -20.44 -4.72 1.61
N ALA A 199 -20.64 -6.02 1.87
CA ALA A 199 -19.99 -7.12 1.16
C ALA A 199 -20.38 -7.13 -0.32
N ARG A 200 -21.67 -6.98 -0.64
CA ARG A 200 -22.16 -6.92 -2.03
C ARG A 200 -21.55 -5.75 -2.79
N ILE A 201 -21.48 -4.57 -2.17
CA ILE A 201 -20.82 -3.40 -2.76
C ILE A 201 -19.33 -3.68 -3.00
N ALA A 202 -18.63 -4.23 -2.00
CA ALA A 202 -17.21 -4.55 -2.12
C ALA A 202 -16.94 -5.59 -3.24
N ASN A 203 -17.74 -6.66 -3.30
CA ASN A 203 -17.61 -7.71 -4.31
C ASN A 203 -17.88 -7.19 -5.72
N LYS A 204 -18.94 -6.38 -5.91
CA LYS A 204 -19.23 -5.76 -7.21
C LYS A 204 -18.18 -4.74 -7.64
N ALA A 205 -17.57 -4.02 -6.69
CA ALA A 205 -16.45 -3.14 -6.99
C ALA A 205 -15.21 -3.92 -7.45
N GLU A 206 -14.92 -5.05 -6.81
CA GLU A 206 -13.79 -5.93 -7.20
C GLU A 206 -14.00 -6.54 -8.60
N GLU A 207 -15.21 -7.03 -8.89
CA GLU A 207 -15.58 -7.52 -10.22
C GLU A 207 -15.35 -6.43 -11.30
N LEU A 208 -15.78 -5.20 -11.03
CA LEU A 208 -15.60 -4.09 -11.96
C LEU A 208 -14.13 -3.67 -12.12
N ILE A 209 -13.35 -3.72 -11.03
CA ILE A 209 -11.89 -3.47 -11.05
C ILE A 209 -11.21 -4.47 -12.00
N LEU A 210 -11.49 -5.76 -11.86
CA LEU A 210 -10.92 -6.81 -12.71
C LEU A 210 -11.28 -6.63 -14.18
N LEU A 211 -12.55 -6.33 -14.48
CA LEU A 211 -13.00 -6.06 -15.85
C LEU A 211 -12.31 -4.82 -16.45
N ALA A 212 -12.08 -3.78 -15.66
CA ALA A 212 -11.37 -2.57 -16.11
C ALA A 212 -9.89 -2.84 -16.37
N GLU A 213 -9.23 -3.66 -15.55
CA GLU A 213 -7.86 -4.11 -15.79
C GLU A 213 -7.74 -4.97 -17.06
N GLU A 214 -8.69 -5.90 -17.25
CA GLU A 214 -8.76 -6.75 -18.44
C GLU A 214 -8.95 -5.92 -19.71
N LEU A 215 -9.84 -4.93 -19.67
CA LEU A 215 -10.04 -3.97 -20.75
C LEU A 215 -8.73 -3.28 -21.15
N GLY A 216 -7.97 -2.78 -20.17
CA GLY A 216 -6.68 -2.12 -20.40
C GLY A 216 -5.58 -3.05 -20.92
N LYS A 217 -5.65 -4.36 -20.64
CA LYS A 217 -4.68 -5.35 -21.13
C LYS A 217 -5.03 -5.85 -22.54
N MET A 218 -6.31 -6.00 -22.86
CA MET A 218 -6.77 -6.68 -24.07
C MET A 218 -7.08 -5.76 -25.25
N ARG A 219 -7.22 -4.45 -25.04
CA ARG A 219 -7.57 -3.48 -26.09
C ARG A 219 -6.41 -2.55 -26.38
N GLU A 220 -6.25 -2.20 -27.65
CA GLU A 220 -5.26 -1.20 -28.06
C GLU A 220 -5.65 0.18 -27.50
N GLY A 221 -4.72 0.80 -26.78
CA GLY A 221 -4.89 2.12 -26.17
C GLY A 221 -3.66 2.48 -25.37
N ASN A 222 -3.25 3.74 -25.41
CA ASN A 222 -2.10 4.26 -24.64
C ASN A 222 -2.52 5.38 -23.68
N ASP A 223 -3.81 5.47 -23.37
CA ASP A 223 -4.31 6.44 -22.42
C ASP A 223 -3.97 6.03 -20.98
N ASN A 224 -3.53 7.01 -20.20
CA ASN A 224 -3.34 6.83 -18.77
C ASN A 224 -4.67 6.71 -18.00
N LEU A 225 -5.82 6.87 -18.66
CA LEU A 225 -7.12 6.87 -17.99
C LEU A 225 -7.51 5.45 -17.61
N THR A 226 -7.40 4.51 -18.55
CA THR A 226 -7.79 3.10 -18.36
C THR A 226 -7.03 2.45 -17.21
N SER A 227 -5.74 2.75 -17.04
CA SER A 227 -4.94 2.26 -15.90
C SER A 227 -5.31 2.90 -14.55
N THR A 228 -5.96 4.07 -14.54
CA THR A 228 -6.38 4.75 -13.30
C THR A 228 -7.79 4.37 -12.85
N ILE A 229 -8.62 3.79 -13.71
CA ILE A 229 -10.00 3.41 -13.41
C ILE A 229 -10.08 2.42 -12.21
N PRO A 230 -9.31 1.31 -12.19
CA PRO A 230 -9.28 0.39 -11.05
C PRO A 230 -9.00 1.09 -9.72
N ILE A 231 -8.00 1.97 -9.71
CA ILE A 231 -7.58 2.72 -8.53
C ILE A 231 -8.73 3.60 -8.03
N LYS A 232 -9.38 4.35 -8.93
CA LYS A 232 -10.49 5.24 -8.60
C LYS A 232 -11.70 4.50 -8.06
N ILE A 233 -12.10 3.39 -8.70
CA ILE A 233 -13.23 2.58 -8.24
C ILE A 233 -12.96 2.11 -6.81
N ARG A 234 -11.77 1.53 -6.57
CA ARG A 234 -11.36 1.09 -5.24
C ARG A 234 -11.44 2.23 -4.23
N GLN A 235 -10.76 3.34 -4.50
CA GLN A 235 -10.69 4.45 -3.55
C GLN A 235 -12.06 5.04 -3.21
N GLN A 236 -12.94 5.25 -4.19
CA GLN A 236 -14.25 5.84 -3.96
C GLN A 236 -15.20 4.89 -3.21
N ILE A 237 -15.25 3.63 -3.61
CA ILE A 237 -16.11 2.64 -2.97
C ILE A 237 -15.67 2.40 -1.52
N TYR A 238 -14.37 2.15 -1.31
CA TYR A 238 -13.87 1.89 0.03
C TYR A 238 -13.86 3.15 0.92
N SER A 239 -13.81 4.36 0.35
CA SER A 239 -14.04 5.61 1.09
C SER A 239 -15.49 5.71 1.59
N ALA A 240 -16.47 5.41 0.72
CA ALA A 240 -17.87 5.38 1.10
C ALA A 240 -18.16 4.33 2.19
N LEU A 241 -17.61 3.13 2.04
CA LEU A 241 -17.70 2.06 3.04
C LEU A 241 -16.96 2.41 4.34
N GLY A 242 -15.78 3.04 4.27
CA GLY A 242 -15.04 3.51 5.45
C GLY A 242 -15.77 4.59 6.25
N ASN A 243 -16.68 5.33 5.59
CA ASN A 243 -17.50 6.36 6.20
C ASN A 243 -18.86 5.85 6.71
N ARG A 244 -19.52 4.98 5.96
CA ARG A 244 -20.90 4.56 6.24
C ARG A 244 -21.07 3.09 6.59
N GLY A 245 -20.14 2.23 6.20
CA GLY A 245 -20.23 0.79 6.43
C GLY A 245 -20.46 0.48 7.91
N PHE A 246 -21.39 -0.44 8.14
CA PHE A 246 -21.84 -0.92 9.45
C PHE A 246 -22.40 0.17 10.38
N SER A 247 -22.69 1.37 9.87
CA SER A 247 -23.35 2.41 10.67
C SER A 247 -24.76 1.95 11.07
N ASN A 248 -25.31 2.59 12.09
CA ASN A 248 -26.69 2.32 12.53
C ASN A 248 -27.68 2.43 11.36
N ASN A 249 -28.63 1.51 11.34
CA ASN A 249 -29.70 1.46 10.35
C ASN A 249 -30.71 2.59 10.61
N ILE A 250 -31.14 3.23 9.53
CA ILE A 250 -32.23 4.20 9.54
C ILE A 250 -33.46 3.45 9.05
N ILE A 251 -34.38 3.10 9.95
CA ILE A 251 -35.61 2.39 9.58
C ILE A 251 -36.60 3.40 8.98
N ASN A 252 -36.82 4.52 9.68
CA ASN A 252 -37.58 5.70 9.25
C ASN A 252 -36.81 6.97 9.68
N GLU A 253 -37.17 8.16 9.18
CA GLU A 253 -36.47 9.44 9.42
C GLU A 253 -36.19 9.80 10.90
N GLN A 254 -36.83 9.13 11.87
CA GLN A 254 -36.58 9.35 13.30
C GLN A 254 -36.06 8.11 14.08
N LYS A 255 -36.01 6.91 13.48
CA LYS A 255 -35.62 5.68 14.20
C LYS A 255 -34.29 5.14 13.72
N ILE A 256 -33.29 5.34 14.56
CA ILE A 256 -31.94 4.78 14.41
C ILE A 256 -31.87 3.51 15.25
N CYS A 257 -31.53 2.37 14.63
CA CYS A 257 -31.22 1.15 15.36
C CYS A 257 -29.80 0.68 15.05
N GLU A 258 -29.18 0.03 16.03
CA GLU A 258 -27.84 -0.51 15.86
C GLU A 258 -27.80 -1.51 14.69
N HIS A 259 -26.71 -1.48 13.92
CA HIS A 259 -26.50 -2.42 12.83
C HIS A 259 -26.40 -3.85 13.38
N ASP A 260 -27.17 -4.82 12.87
CA ASP A 260 -27.26 -6.07 13.62
C ASP A 260 -25.98 -6.92 13.58
N PHE A 261 -25.10 -6.76 12.58
CA PHE A 261 -23.73 -7.31 12.64
C PHE A 261 -23.00 -6.80 13.90
N VAL A 262 -23.00 -5.48 14.14
CA VAL A 262 -22.32 -4.86 15.29
C VAL A 262 -22.99 -5.31 16.59
N LYS A 263 -24.33 -5.32 16.61
CA LYS A 263 -25.11 -5.78 17.76
C LYS A 263 -24.82 -7.24 18.13
N ARG A 264 -24.68 -8.12 17.15
CA ARG A 264 -24.33 -9.53 17.37
C ARG A 264 -22.91 -9.66 17.90
N PHE A 265 -21.95 -9.10 17.17
CA PHE A 265 -20.54 -9.32 17.48
C PHE A 265 -20.04 -8.56 18.70
N LYS A 266 -20.70 -7.47 19.13
CA LYS A 266 -20.40 -6.88 20.44
C LYS A 266 -20.73 -7.83 21.58
N THR A 267 -21.85 -8.54 21.51
CA THR A 267 -22.25 -9.51 22.54
C THR A 267 -21.33 -10.73 22.52
N GLU A 268 -20.95 -11.22 21.34
CA GLU A 268 -20.00 -12.32 21.21
C GLU A 268 -18.60 -11.92 21.73
N LEU A 269 -18.10 -10.72 21.39
CA LEU A 269 -16.80 -10.24 21.85
C LEU A 269 -16.74 -10.05 23.37
N ASN A 270 -17.78 -9.46 23.97
CA ASN A 270 -17.82 -9.29 25.43
C ASN A 270 -17.82 -10.66 26.15
N LYS A 271 -18.59 -11.63 25.66
CA LYS A 271 -18.59 -13.01 26.19
C LYS A 271 -17.23 -13.68 26.04
N GLU A 272 -16.57 -13.52 24.90
CA GLU A 272 -15.22 -14.05 24.68
C GLU A 272 -14.23 -13.45 25.70
N MET A 273 -14.34 -12.15 26.00
CA MET A 273 -13.46 -11.51 26.98
C MET A 273 -13.68 -11.98 28.43
N GLU A 274 -14.90 -12.39 28.78
CA GLU A 274 -15.20 -12.97 30.11
C GLU A 274 -14.44 -14.29 30.37
N VAL A 275 -14.02 -15.00 29.32
CA VAL A 275 -13.23 -16.23 29.42
C VAL A 275 -11.85 -15.97 30.04
N TYR A 276 -11.28 -14.79 29.78
CA TYR A 276 -9.92 -14.44 30.21
C TYR A 276 -9.91 -13.51 31.43
N ARG A 277 -10.93 -12.66 31.58
CA ARG A 277 -11.02 -11.70 32.69
C ARG A 277 -12.45 -11.52 33.18
N LYS A 278 -12.65 -11.44 34.50
CA LYS A 278 -13.94 -11.16 35.12
C LYS A 278 -13.90 -9.80 35.81
N ILE A 279 -14.85 -8.93 35.45
CA ILE A 279 -15.04 -7.63 36.10
C ILE A 279 -16.19 -7.75 37.08
N SER A 280 -15.89 -7.62 38.37
CA SER A 280 -16.91 -7.74 39.43
C SER A 280 -17.73 -6.47 39.62
N ASP A 281 -17.16 -5.31 39.32
CA ASP A 281 -17.83 -4.02 39.40
C ASP A 281 -18.77 -3.84 38.19
N THR A 282 -20.08 -3.78 38.45
CA THR A 282 -21.12 -3.73 37.40
C THR A 282 -21.05 -2.46 36.57
N THR A 283 -20.86 -1.29 37.20
CA THR A 283 -20.78 0.00 36.51
C THR A 283 -19.58 0.03 35.57
N ARG A 284 -18.42 -0.45 36.06
CA ARG A 284 -17.21 -0.52 35.27
C ARG A 284 -17.34 -1.56 34.14
N LYS A 285 -18.01 -2.67 34.40
CA LYS A 285 -18.28 -3.69 33.39
C LYS A 285 -19.07 -3.09 32.24
N GLU A 286 -20.17 -2.40 32.54
CA GLU A 286 -21.00 -1.69 31.56
C GLU A 286 -20.17 -0.67 30.75
N GLU A 287 -19.40 0.19 31.41
CA GLU A 287 -18.54 1.20 30.75
C GLU A 287 -17.56 0.58 29.74
N ILE A 288 -16.98 -0.58 30.07
CA ILE A 288 -16.03 -1.29 29.21
C ILE A 288 -16.77 -2.01 28.09
N GLU A 289 -17.86 -2.70 28.40
CA GLU A 289 -18.62 -3.51 27.43
C GLU A 289 -19.33 -2.65 26.37
N GLU A 290 -19.73 -1.42 26.70
CA GLU A 290 -20.30 -0.46 25.76
C GLU A 290 -19.29 -0.05 24.66
N LYS A 291 -17.98 -0.12 24.92
CA LYS A 291 -16.96 0.23 23.93
C LYS A 291 -16.80 -0.82 22.83
N ALA A 292 -17.27 -2.05 23.04
CA ALA A 292 -17.11 -3.14 22.07
C ALA A 292 -17.66 -2.78 20.68
N ALA A 293 -18.83 -2.13 20.62
CA ALA A 293 -19.45 -1.73 19.36
C ALA A 293 -18.56 -0.77 18.55
N ASN A 294 -18.00 0.26 19.21
CA ASN A 294 -17.12 1.22 18.56
C ASN A 294 -15.79 0.60 18.13
N ILE A 295 -15.22 -0.28 18.96
CA ILE A 295 -13.97 -0.98 18.62
C ILE A 295 -14.18 -1.87 17.40
N ILE A 296 -15.28 -2.62 17.34
CA ILE A 296 -15.64 -3.43 16.16
C ILE A 296 -15.73 -2.54 14.91
N LEU A 297 -16.46 -1.42 15.00
CA LEU A 297 -16.59 -0.48 13.88
C LEU A 297 -15.26 0.08 13.41
N ASP A 298 -14.42 0.52 14.35
CA ASP A 298 -13.13 1.13 14.04
C ASP A 298 -12.16 0.11 13.41
N VAL A 299 -12.09 -1.12 13.96
CA VAL A 299 -11.29 -2.20 13.38
C VAL A 299 -11.73 -2.48 11.94
N ILE A 300 -13.03 -2.64 11.70
CA ILE A 300 -13.54 -2.95 10.35
C ILE A 300 -13.24 -1.81 9.38
N ARG A 301 -13.55 -0.58 9.78
CA ARG A 301 -13.33 0.58 8.92
C ARG A 301 -11.86 0.76 8.59
N ILE A 302 -10.97 0.66 9.58
CA ILE A 302 -9.53 0.85 9.38
C ILE A 302 -8.96 -0.30 8.54
N PHE A 303 -9.11 -1.54 9.00
CA PHE A 303 -8.37 -2.70 8.48
C PHE A 303 -8.96 -3.26 7.19
N TYR A 304 -10.26 -3.07 6.94
CA TYR A 304 -10.91 -3.63 5.76
C TYR A 304 -11.23 -2.57 4.69
N PHE A 305 -11.66 -1.37 5.09
CA PHE A 305 -12.06 -0.34 4.14
C PHE A 305 -10.97 0.70 3.86
N ARG A 306 -10.55 1.46 4.87
CA ARG A 306 -9.67 2.63 4.69
C ARG A 306 -8.25 2.28 4.29
N ILE A 307 -7.80 1.07 4.59
CA ILE A 307 -6.52 0.60 4.08
C ILE A 307 -6.52 0.45 2.54
N ARG A 308 -7.68 0.14 1.95
CA ARG A 308 -7.87 -0.01 0.50
C ARG A 308 -8.01 1.32 -0.23
N THR A 309 -8.24 2.43 0.49
CA THR A 309 -8.28 3.78 -0.10
C THR A 309 -6.91 4.38 -0.33
N GLN A 310 -5.86 3.80 0.25
CA GLN A 310 -4.49 4.26 0.04
C GLN A 310 -3.98 3.85 -1.35
N GLU A 311 -3.03 4.62 -1.89
CA GLU A 311 -2.33 4.32 -3.13
C GLU A 311 -0.81 4.46 -2.89
N PRO A 312 -0.03 3.36 -2.93
CA PRO A 312 -0.46 1.96 -3.07
C PRO A 312 -1.37 1.46 -1.93
N ILE A 313 -2.01 0.31 -2.11
CA ILE A 313 -2.87 -0.31 -1.08
C ILE A 313 -2.07 -0.50 0.21
N GLY A 314 -2.64 -0.11 1.35
CA GLY A 314 -1.99 -0.28 2.64
C GLY A 314 -1.84 -1.76 3.02
N GLN A 315 -0.78 -2.04 3.75
CA GLN A 315 -0.33 -3.35 4.16
C GLN A 315 -0.32 -3.43 5.69
N ILE A 316 -0.67 -4.61 6.20
CA ILE A 316 -0.63 -4.94 7.63
C ILE A 316 0.38 -6.06 7.81
N ARG A 317 1.33 -5.89 8.73
CA ARG A 317 2.35 -6.90 9.03
C ARG A 317 2.38 -7.21 10.52
N TRP A 318 2.18 -8.49 10.84
CA TRP A 318 2.40 -9.02 12.17
C TRP A 318 3.84 -9.49 12.32
N PHE A 319 4.38 -9.32 13.52
CA PHE A 319 5.62 -9.95 13.95
C PHE A 319 5.30 -11.11 14.90
N TYR A 320 6.13 -12.15 14.83
CA TYR A 320 5.92 -13.41 15.50
C TYR A 320 6.96 -13.61 16.61
N TYR A 321 6.65 -14.56 17.49
CA TYR A 321 7.54 -14.97 18.57
C TYR A 321 8.95 -15.30 18.05
N GLU A 322 9.98 -14.80 18.75
CA GLU A 322 11.42 -14.90 18.41
C GLU A 322 11.88 -14.03 17.22
N ASP A 323 11.00 -13.24 16.58
CA ASP A 323 11.45 -12.23 15.60
C ASP A 323 12.39 -11.23 16.27
N LYS A 324 13.46 -10.84 15.57
CA LYS A 324 14.40 -9.81 16.04
C LYS A 324 13.73 -8.44 16.07
N ILE A 325 14.07 -7.64 17.09
CA ILE A 325 13.57 -6.27 17.20
C ILE A 325 14.22 -5.41 16.11
N ASP A 326 13.39 -4.79 15.28
CA ASP A 326 13.81 -3.73 14.34
C ASP A 326 13.15 -2.41 14.76
N PRO A 327 13.89 -1.47 15.37
CA PRO A 327 13.34 -0.20 15.85
C PRO A 327 12.81 0.69 14.73
N ARG A 328 13.15 0.41 13.46
CA ARG A 328 12.58 1.13 12.30
C ARG A 328 11.15 0.70 12.00
N LEU A 329 10.72 -0.45 12.52
CA LEU A 329 9.41 -1.07 12.24
C LEU A 329 8.59 -1.32 13.50
N MET A 330 9.23 -1.34 14.67
CA MET A 330 8.66 -1.77 15.94
C MET A 330 8.88 -0.72 17.02
N ILE A 331 7.92 -0.62 17.94
CA ILE A 331 8.02 0.14 19.18
C ILE A 331 7.67 -0.74 20.37
N GLY A 332 8.29 -0.49 21.51
CA GLY A 332 8.03 -1.19 22.76
C GLY A 332 8.74 -0.54 23.93
N LYS A 333 8.75 -1.22 25.08
CA LYS A 333 9.34 -0.71 26.32
C LYS A 333 10.74 -1.27 26.55
N TRP A 334 11.68 -0.96 25.65
CA TRP A 334 13.11 -1.28 25.81
C TRP A 334 13.91 0.03 25.75
N GLU A 335 15.12 0.02 26.31
CA GLU A 335 16.09 1.10 26.14
C GLU A 335 16.86 0.86 24.83
N ASP A 336 17.15 1.94 24.08
CA ASP A 336 17.68 1.84 22.70
C ASP A 336 19.09 1.20 22.63
N ASP A 337 19.80 1.12 23.75
CA ASP A 337 21.22 0.72 23.78
C ASP A 337 21.46 -0.80 23.73
N ASN A 338 20.43 -1.65 23.94
CA ASN A 338 20.58 -3.12 24.04
C ASN A 338 19.51 -3.90 23.22
N LEU A 339 19.20 -3.44 22.01
CA LEU A 339 18.16 -4.08 21.17
C LEU A 339 18.46 -5.54 20.81
N ASP A 340 19.74 -5.92 20.71
CA ASP A 340 20.17 -7.28 20.39
C ASP A 340 19.84 -8.29 21.48
N ASP A 341 19.62 -7.83 22.71
CA ASP A 341 19.23 -8.66 23.85
C ASP A 341 17.72 -8.96 23.86
N PHE A 342 16.96 -8.38 22.94
CA PHE A 342 15.51 -8.49 22.90
C PHE A 342 14.98 -9.19 21.64
N GLU A 343 13.94 -9.97 21.84
CA GLU A 343 13.15 -10.60 20.78
C GLU A 343 11.66 -10.34 21.01
N VAL A 344 10.88 -10.44 19.94
CA VAL A 344 9.42 -10.36 20.02
C VAL A 344 8.92 -11.53 20.88
N ASP A 345 8.18 -11.21 21.95
CA ASP A 345 7.37 -12.19 22.67
C ASP A 345 5.94 -12.18 22.09
N ILE A 346 5.29 -11.01 22.13
CA ILE A 346 3.96 -10.79 21.57
C ILE A 346 3.93 -9.47 20.80
N CYS A 347 3.61 -9.53 19.50
CA CYS A 347 3.14 -8.37 18.76
C CYS A 347 1.69 -8.07 19.16
N LYS A 348 1.47 -7.00 19.93
CA LYS A 348 0.13 -6.64 20.45
C LYS A 348 -0.70 -5.85 19.44
N PHE A 349 -0.04 -5.15 18.52
CA PHE A 349 -0.66 -4.40 17.43
C PHE A 349 0.27 -4.43 16.19
N PRO A 350 -0.25 -4.66 14.98
CA PRO A 350 0.58 -4.88 13.80
C PRO A 350 1.17 -3.56 13.25
N LEU A 351 2.22 -3.70 12.42
CA LEU A 351 2.75 -2.62 11.59
C LEU A 351 1.75 -2.32 10.48
N ILE A 352 1.50 -1.03 10.22
CA ILE A 352 0.61 -0.57 9.14
C ILE A 352 1.32 0.50 8.31
N GLY A 353 1.29 0.35 6.99
CA GLY A 353 1.89 1.31 6.06
C GLY A 353 1.74 0.88 4.61
N ILE A 354 2.51 1.48 3.70
CA ILE A 354 2.57 1.12 2.28
C ILE A 354 3.99 0.72 1.90
N GLU A 355 4.09 -0.15 0.89
CA GLU A 355 5.37 -0.63 0.36
C GLU A 355 6.34 -1.13 1.45
N LEU A 356 5.83 -1.87 2.44
CA LEU A 356 6.58 -2.26 3.64
C LEU A 356 7.78 -3.18 3.36
N ASN A 357 7.88 -3.73 2.15
CA ASN A 357 8.99 -4.57 1.67
C ASN A 357 10.11 -3.78 0.97
N ASP A 358 9.89 -2.50 0.66
CA ASP A 358 10.87 -1.65 -0.04
C ASP A 358 11.37 -0.57 0.94
N ASP A 359 12.60 -0.71 1.43
CA ASP A 359 13.18 0.21 2.42
C ASP A 359 13.24 1.68 1.94
N LEU A 360 13.28 1.93 0.63
CA LEU A 360 13.37 3.28 0.05
C LEU A 360 12.00 3.93 -0.15
N LYS A 361 10.98 3.13 -0.47
CA LYS A 361 9.62 3.63 -0.73
C LYS A 361 8.67 3.47 0.45
N ARG A 362 9.03 2.65 1.43
CA ARG A 362 8.21 2.36 2.61
C ARG A 362 7.77 3.66 3.28
N LYS A 363 6.46 3.78 3.47
CA LYS A 363 5.86 4.78 4.35
C LYS A 363 5.09 4.08 5.45
N ILE A 364 5.51 4.30 6.69
CA ILE A 364 4.87 3.74 7.88
C ILE A 364 3.79 4.71 8.34
N TYR A 365 2.57 4.19 8.55
CA TYR A 365 1.51 4.93 9.23
C TYR A 365 1.63 4.75 10.74
N THR A 366 1.78 3.50 11.19
CA THR A 366 2.03 3.17 12.61
C THR A 366 2.97 1.97 12.72
N HIS A 367 3.96 2.07 13.60
CA HIS A 367 4.85 0.95 13.94
C HIS A 367 4.08 -0.20 14.60
N ALA A 368 4.62 -1.42 14.48
CA ALA A 368 4.11 -2.52 15.30
C ALA A 368 4.41 -2.26 16.77
N ILE A 369 3.48 -2.61 17.65
CA ILE A 369 3.71 -2.51 19.09
C ILE A 369 4.04 -3.89 19.65
N ILE A 370 5.19 -3.99 20.31
CA ILE A 370 5.77 -5.25 20.74
C ILE A 370 5.87 -5.29 22.27
N HIS A 371 5.44 -6.41 22.84
CA HIS A 371 5.92 -6.88 24.13
C HIS A 371 7.13 -7.78 23.87
N HIS A 372 8.30 -7.37 24.37
CA HIS A 372 9.56 -8.07 24.13
C HIS A 372 9.82 -9.11 25.21
N ARG A 373 10.78 -9.99 24.95
CA ARG A 373 11.45 -10.83 25.96
C ARG A 373 12.95 -10.68 25.83
N GLU A 374 13.66 -10.84 26.94
CA GLU A 374 15.11 -10.96 26.95
C GLU A 374 15.55 -12.30 26.35
N ILE A 375 16.63 -12.26 25.57
CA ILE A 375 17.38 -13.42 25.14
C ILE A 375 18.30 -13.77 26.31
N ASN A 376 18.11 -14.94 26.93
CA ASN A 376 19.04 -15.42 27.94
C ASN A 376 20.39 -15.75 27.26
N SER A 377 21.31 -14.79 27.17
CA SER A 377 22.67 -14.97 26.66
C SER A 377 23.57 -15.76 27.64
N SER A 378 23.08 -16.05 28.85
CA SER A 378 23.82 -16.75 29.90
C SER A 378 23.80 -18.28 29.78
N LYS A 379 24.29 -18.84 28.66
CA LYS A 379 24.77 -20.24 28.60
C LYS A 379 26.00 -20.51 27.70
N SER A 380 26.60 -19.51 27.06
CA SER A 380 27.77 -19.72 26.18
C SER A 380 29.11 -19.20 26.71
N GLU A 381 29.15 -18.55 27.88
CA GLU A 381 30.40 -18.09 28.51
C GLU A 381 30.62 -18.75 29.88
N ALA A 382 30.65 -20.08 29.88
CA ALA A 382 31.18 -20.85 31.01
C ALA A 382 31.82 -22.13 30.48
N ASN A 383 32.79 -22.01 29.58
CA ASN A 383 33.80 -23.03 29.29
C ASN A 383 34.98 -22.44 28.51
N SER A 384 35.61 -21.43 29.08
CA SER A 384 36.99 -21.08 28.78
C SER A 384 37.68 -20.71 30.10
N GLN A 385 37.68 -21.67 31.03
CA GLN A 385 38.63 -21.63 32.14
C GLN A 385 40.01 -21.91 31.56
N HIS A 386 40.82 -20.85 31.56
CA HIS A 386 42.27 -20.95 31.63
C HIS A 386 42.65 -21.88 32.79
N VAL A 387 43.18 -23.07 32.49
CA VAL A 387 43.94 -23.87 33.45
C VAL A 387 45.25 -24.27 32.80
N ASN A 388 46.35 -23.75 33.36
CA ASN A 388 47.72 -24.15 33.06
C ASN A 388 47.91 -25.67 33.26
N PRO A 389 48.65 -26.37 32.40
CA PRO A 389 48.96 -27.78 32.58
C PRO A 389 50.26 -27.94 33.37
N GLN A 390 50.26 -28.85 34.36
CA GLN A 390 51.37 -29.64 34.93
C GLN A 390 50.94 -30.00 36.38
N GLN A 391 50.97 -31.24 36.88
CA GLN A 391 51.75 -32.42 36.55
C GLN A 391 51.14 -33.67 37.23
N SER A 392 51.40 -34.83 36.60
CA SER A 392 51.47 -36.21 37.13
C SER A 392 50.25 -36.84 37.84
N ASN A 393 49.53 -37.79 37.23
CA ASN A 393 49.82 -39.22 36.92
C ASN A 393 49.25 -40.19 38.00
N PRO A 394 48.98 -41.47 37.69
CA PRO A 394 47.62 -41.93 37.43
C PRO A 394 47.24 -43.14 38.30
N GLU A 395 45.96 -43.53 38.30
CA GLU A 395 45.65 -44.93 38.54
C GLU A 395 44.49 -45.39 37.65
N ILE A 396 44.76 -46.54 37.05
CA ILE A 396 44.04 -47.22 36.00
C ILE A 396 42.95 -48.05 36.66
N ASP A 397 41.74 -48.06 36.11
CA ASP A 397 41.07 -49.36 35.97
C ASP A 397 40.24 -49.43 34.70
N LEU A 398 40.51 -50.49 33.95
CA LEU A 398 40.01 -50.79 32.62
C LEU A 398 39.21 -52.07 32.77
N GLN A 399 37.88 -51.99 32.69
CA GLN A 399 37.06 -53.18 32.47
C GLN A 399 36.12 -52.97 31.28
N LEU A 400 36.49 -53.68 30.21
CA LEU A 400 35.66 -54.04 29.07
C LEU A 400 34.51 -54.95 29.52
N SER A 401 33.32 -54.75 28.94
CA SER A 401 32.54 -55.86 28.41
C SER A 401 31.46 -55.38 27.44
N GLN A 402 31.48 -56.00 26.27
CA GLN A 402 30.47 -56.05 25.21
C GLN A 402 29.10 -56.49 25.78
N SER A 403 27.92 -56.24 25.20
CA SER A 403 27.45 -56.83 23.93
C SER A 403 25.98 -56.42 23.68
N ASN A 404 25.64 -56.21 22.39
CA ASN A 404 24.38 -56.58 21.69
C ASN A 404 23.05 -55.86 22.10
N VAL A 405 22.08 -55.50 21.25
CA VAL A 405 21.54 -56.05 19.98
C VAL A 405 20.84 -54.94 19.16
N SER A 406 20.98 -55.02 17.83
CA SER A 406 20.18 -54.57 16.67
C SER A 406 18.86 -53.80 16.87
N GLN A 407 18.64 -52.64 16.24
CA GLN A 407 18.31 -52.38 14.82
C GLN A 407 17.07 -53.10 14.29
N GLN A 408 16.08 -52.32 13.82
CA GLN A 408 15.56 -52.40 12.45
C GLN A 408 14.57 -51.26 12.12
N GLN A 409 14.95 -50.40 11.17
CA GLN A 409 14.04 -49.76 10.21
C GLN A 409 13.77 -50.73 9.05
N PRO A 410 12.73 -50.47 8.26
CA PRO A 410 12.97 -50.42 6.81
C PRO A 410 12.34 -49.20 6.11
N ASN A 411 13.14 -48.58 5.23
CA ASN A 411 12.92 -48.19 3.82
C ASN A 411 11.60 -48.68 3.17
N SER A 412 10.99 -48.06 2.14
CA SER A 412 11.38 -47.06 1.14
C SER A 412 10.16 -46.72 0.24
N ASP A 413 10.17 -45.50 -0.32
CA ASP A 413 9.83 -45.11 -1.70
C ASP A 413 8.46 -45.34 -2.39
N VAL A 414 7.98 -44.21 -2.96
CA VAL A 414 7.35 -43.98 -4.28
C VAL A 414 5.93 -44.52 -4.54
N ASN A 415 4.97 -43.60 -4.73
CA ASN A 415 4.29 -43.49 -6.04
C ASN A 415 3.46 -42.21 -6.23
N SER A 416 3.36 -41.81 -7.49
CA SER A 416 2.66 -40.66 -8.07
C SER A 416 1.27 -41.06 -8.61
N GLN A 417 0.41 -40.05 -8.79
CA GLN A 417 -0.74 -39.91 -9.74
C GLN A 417 -2.20 -40.20 -9.33
N GLN A 418 -3.05 -39.24 -9.76
CA GLN A 418 -4.50 -39.22 -10.07
C GLN A 418 -5.47 -39.28 -8.87
N ILE A 419 -6.43 -38.37 -8.67
CA ILE A 419 -7.40 -37.69 -9.57
C ILE A 419 -7.53 -36.20 -9.25
#